data_AF-A0A1G6NHJ5-F1
#
_entry.id   AF-A0A1G6NHJ5-F1
#
_cell.length_a   1.000
_cell.length_b   1.000
_cell.length_c   1.000
_cell.angle_alpha   90.00
_cell.angle_beta   90.00
_cell.angle_gamma   90.00
#
_symmetry.space_group_name_H-M   'P 1'
#
loop_
_entity.id
_entity.type
_entity.pdbx_description
1 polymer ?
#
loop_
_entity_poly.entity_id
_entity_poly.type
_entity_poly.pdbx_seq_one_letter_code
_entity_poly.pdbx_strand_id
1 'polypeptide(L)'
;MEVDRLNGKRRLFKEVVQAVNQTLGRKAVTEERINQLVKETKRIRQARGTMALLQYLTHMKEQLFTPAELERLKKSPKQREFSFRMLDLLVHEHVITPREAQMLKRMVP
;
A
#
# COMPACT_ATOMS: atom_id res chain seq x y z
N MET A 1 -24.49 -8.50 -0.72
CA MET A 1 -23.19 -9.22 -0.76
C MET A 1 -21.99 -8.35 -1.15
N GLU A 2 -22.18 -7.19 -1.80
CA GLU A 2 -21.07 -6.30 -2.18
C GLU A 2 -20.68 -5.29 -1.08
N VAL A 3 -21.65 -4.89 -0.25
CA VAL A 3 -21.50 -3.93 0.86
C VAL A 3 -20.66 -4.50 2.02
N ASP A 4 -20.79 -5.80 2.31
CA ASP A 4 -20.01 -6.47 3.36
C ASP A 4 -18.52 -6.58 3.03
N ARG A 5 -18.17 -6.75 1.73
CA ARG A 5 -16.78 -6.75 1.28
C ARG A 5 -16.14 -5.36 1.38
N LEU A 6 -16.89 -4.32 1.07
CA LEU A 6 -16.45 -2.92 1.21
C LEU A 6 -16.26 -2.51 2.68
N ASN A 7 -17.13 -2.97 3.58
CA ASN A 7 -17.01 -2.75 5.02
C ASN A 7 -15.80 -3.49 5.63
N GLY A 8 -15.56 -4.74 5.23
CA GLY A 8 -14.34 -5.48 5.63
C GLY A 8 -13.06 -4.81 5.14
N LYS A 9 -13.07 -4.31 3.89
CA LYS A 9 -11.94 -3.59 3.28
C LYS A 9 -11.64 -2.28 4.01
N ARG A 10 -12.66 -1.45 4.27
CA ARG A 10 -12.50 -0.19 5.02
C ARG A 10 -12.00 -0.44 6.43
N ARG A 11 -12.50 -1.46 7.12
CA ARG A 11 -12.10 -1.79 8.48
C ARG A 11 -10.64 -2.22 8.56
N LEU A 12 -10.22 -3.12 7.66
CA LEU A 12 -8.81 -3.53 7.52
C LEU A 12 -7.90 -2.36 7.16
N PHE A 13 -8.35 -1.46 6.28
CA PHE A 13 -7.65 -0.24 5.95
C PHE A 13 -7.42 0.64 7.18
N LYS A 14 -8.50 0.86 7.93
CA LYS A 14 -8.48 1.70 9.12
C LYS A 14 -7.55 1.12 10.17
N GLU A 15 -7.64 -0.18 10.43
CA GLU A 15 -6.79 -0.90 11.40
C GLU A 15 -5.31 -0.83 11.02
N VAL A 16 -4.97 -1.02 9.74
CA VAL A 16 -3.58 -0.96 9.27
C VAL A 16 -3.04 0.48 9.32
N VAL A 17 -3.84 1.47 8.91
CA VAL A 17 -3.47 2.89 9.03
C VAL A 17 -3.27 3.27 10.50
N GLN A 18 -4.16 2.81 11.39
CA GLN A 18 -4.04 3.06 12.83
C GLN A 18 -2.77 2.43 13.39
N ALA A 19 -2.49 1.17 13.05
CA ALA A 19 -1.31 0.45 13.53
C ALA A 19 0.01 1.07 13.02
N VAL A 20 0.06 1.47 11.75
CA VAL A 20 1.23 2.17 11.17
C VAL A 20 1.42 3.52 11.85
N ASN A 21 0.36 4.31 12.00
CA ASN A 21 0.43 5.63 12.64
C ASN A 21 0.82 5.53 14.13
N GLN A 22 0.34 4.51 14.84
CA GLN A 22 0.76 4.22 16.22
C GLN A 22 2.23 3.82 16.30
N THR A 23 2.69 2.93 15.41
CA THR A 23 4.09 2.49 15.34
C THR A 23 5.04 3.67 15.06
N LEU A 24 4.58 4.64 14.27
CA LEU A 24 5.36 5.82 13.92
C LEU A 24 5.22 6.99 14.90
N GLY A 25 4.24 6.93 15.81
CA GLY A 25 3.94 8.01 16.76
C GLY A 25 3.37 9.28 16.12
N ARG A 26 2.92 9.21 14.85
CA ARG A 26 2.32 10.34 14.12
C ARG A 26 1.36 9.87 13.03
N LYS A 27 0.53 10.77 12.50
CA LYS A 27 -0.31 10.51 11.31
C LYS A 27 0.54 10.51 10.04
N ALA A 28 1.27 9.42 9.79
CA ALA A 28 2.08 9.24 8.59
C ALA A 28 1.27 8.81 7.37
N VAL A 29 0.19 8.06 7.57
CA VAL A 29 -0.70 7.59 6.50
C VAL A 29 -2.14 8.04 6.81
N THR A 30 -2.82 8.59 5.82
CA THR A 30 -4.26 8.92 5.88
C THR A 30 -5.01 8.22 4.76
N GLU A 31 -6.32 8.03 4.91
CA GLU A 31 -7.18 7.50 3.83
C GLU A 31 -7.06 8.34 2.56
N GLU A 32 -6.96 9.66 2.71
CA GLU A 32 -6.82 10.60 1.61
C GLU A 32 -5.49 10.43 0.87
N ARG A 33 -4.40 10.19 1.61
CA ARG A 33 -3.08 9.89 1.05
C ARG A 33 -3.09 8.56 0.29
N ILE A 34 -3.78 7.55 0.81
CA ILE A 34 -3.96 6.26 0.13
C ILE A 34 -4.75 6.44 -1.17
N ASN A 35 -5.83 7.21 -1.14
CA ASN A 35 -6.62 7.50 -2.33
C ASN A 35 -5.81 8.25 -3.40
N GLN A 36 -4.96 9.21 -3.00
CA GLN A 36 -4.02 9.87 -3.90
C GLN A 36 -3.05 8.87 -4.53
N LEU A 37 -2.53 7.93 -3.75
CA LEU A 37 -1.58 6.92 -4.21
C LEU A 37 -2.21 5.95 -5.20
N VAL A 38 -3.46 5.54 -4.99
CA VAL A 38 -4.23 4.77 -5.98
C VAL A 38 -4.41 5.55 -7.28
N LYS A 39 -4.73 6.84 -7.20
CA LYS A 39 -4.86 7.69 -8.40
C LYS A 39 -3.54 7.82 -9.14
N GLU A 40 -2.44 8.00 -8.43
CA GLU A 40 -1.10 8.13 -8.99
C GLU A 40 -0.64 6.83 -9.66
N THR A 41 -0.84 5.69 -9.01
CA THR A 41 -0.52 4.37 -9.60
C THR A 41 -1.35 4.07 -10.85
N LYS A 42 -2.64 4.44 -10.87
CA LYS A 42 -3.47 4.39 -12.09
C LYS A 42 -2.88 5.25 -13.21
N ARG A 43 -2.48 6.49 -12.91
CA ARG A 43 -1.85 7.38 -13.90
C ARG A 43 -0.53 6.81 -14.43
N ILE A 44 0.32 6.28 -13.56
CA ILE A 44 1.60 5.67 -13.97
C ILE A 44 1.34 4.46 -14.87
N ARG A 45 0.39 3.60 -14.51
CA ARG A 45 0.01 2.44 -15.32
C ARG A 45 -0.42 2.85 -16.73
N GLN A 46 -1.24 3.88 -16.83
CA GLN A 46 -1.76 4.40 -18.10
C GLN A 46 -0.67 5.08 -18.94
N ALA A 47 0.21 5.87 -18.31
CA ALA A 47 1.17 6.70 -19.03
C ALA A 47 2.48 5.97 -19.37
N ARG A 48 2.95 5.06 -18.51
CA ARG A 48 4.31 4.46 -18.57
C ARG A 48 4.29 2.93 -18.55
N GLY A 49 3.11 2.33 -18.49
CA GLY A 49 2.93 0.88 -18.54
C GLY A 49 3.31 0.15 -17.26
N THR A 50 3.34 -1.19 -17.38
CA THR A 50 3.50 -2.12 -16.26
C THR A 50 4.83 -1.98 -15.53
N MET A 51 5.95 -1.89 -16.26
CA MET A 51 7.27 -1.89 -15.65
C MET A 51 7.52 -0.65 -14.79
N ALA A 52 7.11 0.52 -15.27
CA ALA A 52 7.20 1.76 -14.51
C ALA A 52 6.32 1.73 -13.25
N LEU A 53 5.13 1.13 -13.33
CA LEU A 53 4.30 0.92 -12.16
C LEU A 53 4.97 0.00 -11.15
N LEU A 54 5.52 -1.14 -11.59
CA LEU A 54 6.20 -2.08 -10.70
C LEU A 54 7.38 -1.41 -9.98
N GLN A 55 8.18 -0.63 -10.70
CA GLN A 55 9.29 0.13 -10.13
C GLN A 55 8.80 1.18 -9.12
N TYR A 56 7.73 1.91 -9.44
CA TYR A 56 7.12 2.85 -8.50
C TYR A 56 6.64 2.14 -7.23
N LEU A 57 5.99 0.98 -7.37
CA LEU A 57 5.47 0.21 -6.24
C LEU A 57 6.58 -0.38 -5.35
N THR A 58 7.73 -0.75 -5.91
CA THR A 58 8.89 -1.18 -5.11
C THR A 58 9.48 -0.04 -4.27
N HIS A 59 9.41 1.21 -4.73
CA HIS A 59 9.92 2.39 -4.01
C HIS A 59 8.84 3.16 -3.23
N MET A 60 7.57 2.75 -3.32
CA MET A 60 6.43 3.46 -2.73
C MET A 60 6.60 3.75 -1.23
N LYS A 61 7.21 2.84 -0.48
CA LYS A 61 7.43 3.04 0.97
C LYS A 61 8.38 4.21 1.25
N GLU A 62 9.38 4.41 0.39
CA GLU A 62 10.38 5.49 0.50
C GLU A 62 9.76 6.86 0.21
N GLN A 63 8.65 6.89 -0.54
CA GLN A 63 7.88 8.12 -0.75
C GLN A 63 6.89 8.43 0.38
N LEU A 64 6.50 7.42 1.15
CA LEU A 64 5.53 7.54 2.24
C LEU A 64 6.17 7.79 3.60
N PHE A 65 7.37 7.26 3.81
CA PHE A 65 8.03 7.23 5.11
C PHE A 65 9.45 7.78 4.99
N THR A 66 9.89 8.48 6.03
CA THR A 66 11.30 8.87 6.13
C THR A 66 12.19 7.65 6.36
N PRO A 67 13.51 7.73 6.09
CA PRO A 67 14.43 6.62 6.38
C PRO A 67 14.37 6.16 7.84
N ALA A 68 14.26 7.09 8.80
CA ALA A 68 14.11 6.76 10.22
C ALA A 68 12.80 6.02 10.54
N GLU A 69 11.73 6.34 9.83
CA GLU A 69 10.42 5.67 9.97
C GLU A 69 10.41 4.30 9.33
N LEU A 70 11.08 4.15 8.19
CA LEU A 70 11.32 2.85 7.57
C LEU A 70 12.09 1.94 8.51
N GLU A 71 13.10 2.43 9.23
CA GLU A 71 13.84 1.64 10.22
C GLU A 71 12.97 1.25 11.42
N ARG A 72 12.08 2.13 11.89
CA ARG A 72 11.11 1.80 12.94
C ARG A 72 10.09 0.76 12.48
N LEU A 73 9.63 0.87 11.23
CA LEU A 73 8.68 -0.06 10.62
C LEU A 73 9.33 -1.42 10.29
N LYS A 74 10.58 -1.47 9.83
CA LYS A 74 11.32 -2.72 9.55
C LYS A 74 11.40 -3.65 10.75
N LYS A 75 11.43 -3.08 11.96
CA LYS A 75 11.44 -3.84 13.21
C LYS A 75 10.05 -4.36 13.62
N SER A 76 8.99 -4.01 12.87
CA SER A 76 7.62 -4.37 13.15
C SER A 76 7.04 -5.28 12.06
N PRO A 77 6.34 -6.38 12.43
CA PRO A 77 5.61 -7.20 11.46
C PRO A 77 4.53 -6.41 10.70
N LYS A 78 4.16 -5.21 11.19
CA LYS A 78 3.18 -4.32 10.58
C LYS A 78 3.63 -3.70 9.26
N GLN A 79 4.93 -3.64 8.98
CA GLN A 79 5.42 -3.11 7.70
C GLN A 79 5.05 -4.02 6.53
N ARG A 80 5.22 -5.33 6.71
CA ARG A 80 4.88 -6.33 5.70
C ARG A 80 3.37 -6.37 5.49
N GLU A 81 2.61 -6.34 6.58
CA GLU A 81 1.15 -6.27 6.55
C GLU A 81 0.65 -5.04 5.78
N PHE A 82 1.20 -3.84 6.04
CA PHE A 82 0.85 -2.63 5.30
C PHE A 82 1.07 -2.78 3.79
N SER A 83 2.25 -3.30 3.43
CA SER A 83 2.64 -3.47 2.04
C SER A 83 1.71 -4.44 1.31
N PHE A 84 1.36 -5.55 1.96
CA PHE A 84 0.50 -6.58 1.40
C PHE A 84 -0.93 -6.06 1.20
N ARG A 85 -1.45 -5.33 2.19
CA ARG A 85 -2.77 -4.70 2.14
C ARG A 85 -2.86 -3.63 1.06
N MET A 86 -1.77 -2.88 0.84
CA MET A 86 -1.70 -1.92 -0.26
C MET A 86 -1.73 -2.60 -1.63
N LEU A 87 -0.99 -3.71 -1.79
CA LEU A 87 -1.04 -4.50 -3.02
C LEU A 87 -2.43 -5.10 -3.25
N ASP A 88 -3.10 -5.59 -2.21
CA ASP A 88 -4.48 -6.08 -2.30
C ASP A 88 -5.46 -4.97 -2.72
N LEU A 89 -5.26 -3.74 -2.23
CA LEU A 89 -6.03 -2.58 -2.68
C LEU A 89 -5.82 -2.32 -4.17
N LEU A 90 -4.59 -2.35 -4.64
CA LEU A 90 -4.28 -2.09 -6.05
C LEU A 90 -4.83 -3.18 -6.97
N VAL A 91 -4.89 -4.44 -6.51
CA VAL A 91 -5.60 -5.52 -7.20
C VAL A 91 -7.08 -5.23 -7.28
N HIS A 92 -7.70 -4.90 -6.15
CA HIS A 92 -9.11 -4.56 -6.10
C HIS A 92 -9.44 -3.37 -7.01
N GLU A 93 -8.56 -2.38 -7.07
CA GLU A 93 -8.70 -1.18 -7.91
C GLU A 93 -8.30 -1.42 -9.38
N HIS A 94 -8.01 -2.68 -9.75
CA HIS A 94 -7.64 -3.11 -11.11
C HIS A 94 -6.40 -2.38 -11.66
N VAL A 95 -5.54 -1.90 -10.76
CA VAL A 95 -4.29 -1.21 -11.10
C VAL A 95 -3.19 -2.21 -11.42
N ILE A 96 -3.21 -3.33 -10.70
CA ILE A 96 -2.35 -4.51 -10.93
C ILE A 96 -3.20 -5.77 -10.90
N THR A 97 -2.70 -6.82 -11.52
CA THR A 97 -3.26 -8.17 -11.50
C THR A 97 -2.90 -8.91 -10.20
N PRO A 98 -3.66 -9.94 -9.81
CA PRO A 98 -3.29 -10.80 -8.69
C PRO A 98 -1.89 -11.42 -8.82
N ARG A 99 -1.47 -11.73 -10.05
CA ARG A 99 -0.14 -12.29 -10.35
C ARG A 99 0.97 -11.29 -10.09
N GLU A 100 0.81 -10.04 -10.55
CA GLU A 100 1.74 -8.94 -10.27
C GLU A 100 1.83 -8.67 -8.76
N ALA A 101 0.69 -8.68 -8.05
CA ALA A 101 0.67 -8.52 -6.60
C ALA A 101 1.41 -9.64 -5.87
N GLN A 102 1.22 -10.91 -6.26
CA GLN A 102 1.97 -12.03 -5.69
C GLN A 102 3.47 -11.90 -5.94
N MET A 103 3.88 -11.46 -7.13
CA MET A 103 5.28 -11.20 -7.44
C MET A 103 5.86 -10.12 -6.51
N LEU A 104 5.16 -8.98 -6.38
CA LEU A 104 5.59 -7.88 -5.51
C LEU A 104 5.63 -8.29 -4.02
N LYS A 105 4.70 -9.12 -3.54
CA LYS A 105 4.71 -9.66 -2.17
C LYS A 105 5.94 -10.53 -1.86
N ARG A 106 6.60 -11.07 -2.89
CA ARG A 106 7.86 -11.83 -2.76
C ARG A 106 9.10 -10.92 -2.80
N MET A 107 9.00 -9.77 -3.46
CA MET A 107 10.08 -8.79 -3.58
C MET A 107 10.14 -7.84 -2.39
N VAL A 108 9.01 -7.64 -1.71
CA VAL A 108 8.90 -6.80 -0.52
C VAL A 108 9.08 -7.67 0.74
N PRO A 109 10.13 -7.46 1.55
CA PRO A 109 10.33 -8.17 2.82
C PRO A 109 9.23 -7.86 3.85
#